data_AF-A0A8J6J5H3-F1
#
_entry.id   AF-A0A8J6J5H3-F1
#
_cell.length_a   1.000
_cell.length_b   1.000
_cell.length_c   1.000
_cell.angle_alpha   90.00
_cell.angle_beta   90.00
_cell.angle_gamma   90.00
#
_symmetry.space_group_name_H-M   'P 1'
#
loop_
_entity.id
_entity.type
_entity.pdbx_description
1 polymer ?
#
loop_
_entity_poly.entity_id
_entity_poly.type
_entity_poly.pdbx_seq_one_letter_code
_entity_poly.pdbx_strand_id
1 'polypeptide(L)'
;MLGQLVFDGGRGGPRRALLYGLPVLRCHTDPEGFWGERRLKKAGRSLCTGGAVRALVPTGFDRWPLLLALGLRPMDPGPFLRAHAAPLTASLLERQGLAPDRATVALRGQRADGAMLRAALALCPRVRRLTISAPRGGERLAAWLRQEYGLPILPADAPAQAALLLQPGAEPDAADGSALCPALTLFGPAPDLAGLRLSAPDLAQEDREALPLLSALWEGGRLTADQLKIT
;
A
#
# COMPACT_ATOMS: atom_id res chain seq x y z
N MET A 1 -8.58 -2.27 -17.71
CA MET A 1 -9.76 -2.80 -16.99
C MET A 1 -9.28 -3.54 -15.74
N LEU A 2 -10.02 -3.51 -14.63
CA LEU A 2 -9.67 -4.27 -13.41
C LEU A 2 -10.36 -5.64 -13.45
N GLY A 3 -9.63 -6.71 -13.18
CA GLY A 3 -10.18 -8.06 -13.04
C GLY A 3 -10.60 -8.35 -11.60
N GLN A 4 -11.61 -9.19 -11.42
CA GLN A 4 -12.00 -9.74 -10.12
C GLN A 4 -12.18 -11.24 -10.25
N LEU A 5 -11.45 -12.02 -9.45
CA LEU A 5 -11.71 -13.44 -9.27
C LEU A 5 -12.62 -13.64 -8.06
N VAL A 6 -13.66 -14.45 -8.23
CA VAL A 6 -14.60 -14.81 -7.16
C VAL A 6 -14.62 -16.33 -7.02
N PHE A 7 -14.47 -16.82 -5.79
CA PHE A 7 -14.43 -18.25 -5.48
C PHE A 7 -15.76 -18.72 -4.89
N ASP A 8 -16.71 -19.08 -5.76
CA ASP A 8 -18.07 -19.47 -5.36
C ASP A 8 -18.55 -20.78 -6.00
N GLY A 9 -17.62 -21.64 -6.46
CA GLY A 9 -17.96 -22.89 -7.15
C GLY A 9 -18.56 -22.69 -8.55
N GLY A 10 -18.85 -21.44 -8.94
CA GLY A 10 -19.46 -21.08 -10.20
C GLY A 10 -18.56 -21.37 -11.40
N ARG A 11 -19.19 -21.80 -12.50
CA ARG A 11 -18.54 -21.91 -13.82
C ARG A 11 -19.08 -20.81 -14.71
N GLY A 12 -18.23 -19.87 -15.09
CA GLY A 12 -18.66 -18.76 -15.94
C GLY A 12 -17.51 -18.08 -16.67
N GLY A 13 -17.78 -17.66 -17.91
CA GLY A 13 -16.88 -16.75 -18.63
C GLY A 13 -16.80 -15.37 -17.96
N PRO A 14 -15.93 -14.49 -18.44
CA PRO A 14 -15.73 -13.18 -17.86
C PRO A 14 -16.98 -12.32 -18.09
N ARG A 15 -17.49 -11.67 -17.04
CA ARG A 15 -18.68 -10.80 -17.09
C ARG A 15 -18.33 -9.42 -16.56
N ARG A 16 -18.85 -8.38 -17.22
CA ARG A 16 -18.77 -7.02 -16.67
C ARG A 16 -19.70 -6.91 -15.47
N ALA A 17 -19.20 -6.35 -14.39
CA ALA A 17 -19.94 -6.13 -13.16
C ALA A 17 -19.53 -4.79 -12.52
N LEU A 18 -20.28 -4.38 -11.50
CA LEU A 18 -19.92 -3.27 -10.63
C LEU A 18 -19.58 -3.80 -9.24
N LEU A 19 -18.45 -3.36 -8.70
CA LEU A 19 -18.01 -3.64 -7.33
C LEU A 19 -17.96 -2.31 -6.59
N TYR A 20 -18.95 -2.04 -5.74
CA TYR A 20 -19.12 -0.71 -5.09
C TYR A 20 -19.07 0.46 -6.08
N GLY A 21 -19.74 0.29 -7.24
CA GLY A 21 -19.74 1.29 -8.31
C GLY A 21 -18.45 1.36 -9.16
N LEU A 22 -17.45 0.52 -8.88
CA LEU A 22 -16.25 0.36 -9.70
C LEU A 22 -16.50 -0.68 -10.82
N PRO A 23 -16.26 -0.35 -12.09
CA PRO A 23 -16.39 -1.31 -13.18
C PRO A 23 -15.27 -2.35 -13.13
N VAL A 24 -15.67 -3.63 -13.06
CA VAL A 24 -14.76 -4.78 -13.00
C VAL A 24 -15.14 -5.85 -14.03
N LEU A 25 -14.14 -6.59 -14.48
CA LEU A 25 -14.33 -7.83 -15.21
C LEU A 25 -14.28 -9.00 -14.22
N ARG A 26 -15.43 -9.57 -13.90
CA ARG A 26 -15.56 -10.64 -12.91
C ARG A 26 -15.49 -12.01 -13.58
N CYS A 27 -14.71 -12.91 -13.00
CA CYS A 27 -14.68 -14.31 -13.40
C CYS A 27 -14.80 -15.21 -12.16
N HIS A 28 -15.73 -16.16 -12.25
CA HIS A 28 -15.99 -17.13 -11.20
C HIS A 28 -15.12 -18.36 -11.44
N THR A 29 -14.42 -18.79 -10.40
CA THR A 29 -13.59 -19.99 -10.47
C THR A 29 -13.56 -20.65 -9.11
N ASP A 30 -13.37 -21.95 -9.09
CA ASP A 30 -13.08 -22.66 -7.87
C ASP A 30 -11.66 -23.25 -8.01
N PRO A 31 -10.69 -22.75 -7.23
CA PRO A 31 -9.31 -23.20 -7.30
C PRO A 31 -9.10 -24.54 -6.57
N GLU A 32 -10.10 -25.12 -5.92
CA GLU A 32 -9.94 -26.37 -5.18
C GLU A 32 -9.99 -27.62 -6.06
N GLY A 33 -9.48 -28.73 -5.50
CA GLY A 33 -9.51 -30.05 -6.13
C GLY A 33 -8.61 -30.25 -7.34
N PHE A 34 -8.69 -31.44 -7.94
CA PHE A 34 -7.79 -31.92 -9.01
C PHE A 34 -7.73 -31.01 -10.25
N TRP A 35 -8.85 -30.36 -10.59
CA TRP A 35 -8.92 -29.46 -11.74
C TRP A 35 -8.75 -27.98 -11.36
N GLY A 36 -8.48 -27.66 -10.10
CA GLY A 36 -8.43 -26.31 -9.55
C GLY A 36 -7.44 -25.38 -10.28
N GLU A 37 -6.20 -25.85 -10.48
CA GLU A 37 -5.18 -25.09 -11.23
C GLU A 37 -5.61 -24.81 -12.67
N ARG A 38 -6.16 -25.82 -13.37
CA ARG A 38 -6.63 -25.66 -14.76
C ARG A 38 -7.78 -24.66 -14.84
N ARG A 39 -8.72 -24.70 -13.88
CA ARG A 39 -9.84 -23.75 -13.78
C ARG A 39 -9.34 -22.34 -13.52
N LEU A 40 -8.43 -22.17 -12.56
CA LEU A 40 -7.80 -20.88 -12.25
C LEU A 40 -7.06 -20.29 -13.46
N LYS A 41 -6.26 -21.09 -14.17
CA LYS A 41 -5.59 -20.66 -15.41
C LYS A 41 -6.58 -20.23 -16.49
N LYS A 42 -7.70 -20.95 -16.64
CA LYS A 42 -8.75 -20.60 -17.60
C LYS A 42 -9.44 -19.29 -17.22
N ALA A 43 -9.75 -19.09 -15.95
CA ALA A 43 -10.32 -17.85 -15.44
C ALA A 43 -9.36 -16.66 -15.62
N GLY A 44 -8.09 -16.83 -15.25
CA GLY A 44 -7.05 -15.83 -15.47
C GLY A 44 -6.89 -15.45 -16.94
N ARG A 45 -6.82 -16.43 -17.85
CA ARG A 45 -6.77 -16.17 -19.29
C ARG A 45 -7.99 -15.38 -19.78
N SER A 46 -9.17 -15.75 -19.29
CA SER A 46 -10.41 -15.05 -19.64
C SER A 46 -10.40 -13.59 -19.20
N LEU A 47 -9.83 -13.29 -18.03
CA LEU A 47 -9.62 -11.92 -17.57
C LEU A 47 -8.61 -11.17 -18.46
N CYS A 48 -7.47 -11.78 -18.81
CA CYS A 48 -6.48 -11.18 -19.71
C CYS A 48 -7.08 -10.86 -21.08
N THR A 49 -7.81 -11.81 -21.68
CA THR A 49 -8.48 -11.61 -22.98
C THR A 49 -9.51 -10.48 -22.93
N GLY A 50 -10.16 -10.27 -21.78
CA GLY A 50 -11.03 -9.12 -21.57
C GLY A 50 -10.32 -7.81 -21.21
N GLY A 51 -8.98 -7.76 -21.26
CA GLY A 51 -8.19 -6.55 -21.04
C GLY A 51 -7.87 -6.24 -19.57
N ALA A 52 -8.00 -7.22 -18.67
CA ALA A 52 -7.54 -7.07 -17.30
C ALA A 52 -6.02 -7.29 -17.21
N VAL A 53 -5.35 -6.36 -16.53
CA VAL A 53 -3.90 -6.43 -16.23
C VAL A 53 -3.65 -6.57 -14.73
N ARG A 54 -4.51 -5.96 -13.92
CA ARG A 54 -4.53 -6.08 -12.46
C ARG A 54 -5.78 -6.87 -12.04
N ALA A 55 -5.66 -7.65 -10.98
CA ALA A 55 -6.77 -8.45 -10.46
C ALA A 55 -6.93 -8.29 -8.94
N LEU A 56 -8.19 -8.20 -8.52
CA LEU A 56 -8.63 -8.47 -7.16
C LEU A 56 -8.87 -9.97 -7.02
N VAL A 57 -8.35 -10.56 -5.96
CA VAL A 57 -8.53 -11.97 -5.61
C VAL A 57 -9.00 -12.04 -4.15
N PRO A 58 -9.67 -13.13 -3.75
CA PRO A 58 -10.05 -13.34 -2.35
C PRO A 58 -8.83 -13.30 -1.42
N THR A 59 -9.06 -12.86 -0.18
CA THR A 59 -8.03 -12.79 0.87
C THR A 59 -7.40 -14.17 1.10
N GLY A 60 -6.09 -14.21 1.32
CA GLY A 60 -5.36 -15.47 1.55
C GLY A 60 -5.00 -16.24 0.28
N PHE A 61 -5.26 -15.69 -0.92
CA PHE A 61 -4.85 -16.33 -2.17
C PHE A 61 -3.32 -16.40 -2.32
N ASP A 62 -2.80 -17.62 -2.49
CA ASP A 62 -1.38 -17.97 -2.51
C ASP A 62 -0.87 -18.38 -3.91
N ARG A 63 -1.77 -18.70 -4.86
CA ARG A 63 -1.40 -19.19 -6.20
C ARG A 63 -1.13 -18.08 -7.22
N TRP A 64 -0.58 -16.95 -6.78
CA TRP A 64 -0.16 -15.84 -7.63
C TRP A 64 0.79 -16.22 -8.77
N PRO A 65 1.76 -17.16 -8.62
CA PRO A 65 2.64 -17.55 -9.72
C PRO A 65 1.89 -17.95 -11.00
N LEU A 66 0.72 -18.59 -10.85
CA LEU A 66 -0.11 -19.01 -11.98
C LEU A 66 -0.73 -17.82 -12.73
N LEU A 67 -1.16 -16.79 -12.00
CA LEU A 67 -1.75 -15.58 -12.59
C LEU A 67 -0.67 -14.66 -13.16
N LEU A 68 0.47 -14.55 -12.47
CA LEU A 68 1.64 -13.79 -12.91
C LEU A 68 2.17 -14.30 -14.26
N ALA A 69 2.22 -15.62 -14.45
CA ALA A 69 2.60 -16.26 -15.71
C ALA A 69 1.65 -15.94 -16.88
N LEU A 70 0.41 -15.55 -16.59
CA LEU A 70 -0.57 -15.10 -17.59
C LEU A 70 -0.53 -13.59 -17.85
N GLY A 71 0.30 -12.85 -17.13
CA GLY A 71 0.39 -11.39 -17.19
C GLY A 71 -0.54 -10.63 -16.23
N LEU A 72 -1.35 -11.33 -15.43
CA LEU A 72 -2.14 -10.69 -14.38
C LEU A 72 -1.26 -10.36 -13.19
N ARG A 73 -1.44 -9.17 -12.63
CA ARG A 73 -0.73 -8.69 -11.45
C ARG A 73 -1.67 -8.48 -10.27
N PRO A 74 -1.20 -8.66 -9.03
CA PRO A 74 -1.93 -8.20 -7.87
C PRO A 74 -2.17 -6.70 -7.95
N MET A 75 -3.31 -6.26 -7.43
CA MET A 75 -3.52 -4.86 -7.14
C MET A 75 -2.57 -4.45 -6.00
N ASP A 76 -1.61 -3.58 -6.30
CA ASP A 76 -0.60 -3.09 -5.34
C ASP A 76 -1.21 -1.98 -4.47
N PRO A 77 -1.30 -2.17 -3.14
CA PRO A 77 -1.77 -1.13 -2.23
C PRO A 77 -0.73 -0.05 -1.93
N GLY A 78 0.53 -0.20 -2.35
CA GLY A 78 1.60 0.75 -2.06
C GLY A 78 1.29 2.20 -2.43
N PRO A 79 0.85 2.53 -3.66
CA PRO A 79 0.49 3.90 -4.03
C PRO A 79 -0.59 4.50 -3.14
N PHE A 80 -1.62 3.71 -2.81
CA PHE A 80 -2.71 4.10 -1.92
C PHE A 80 -2.19 4.39 -0.51
N LEU A 81 -1.42 3.48 0.07
CA LEU A 81 -0.84 3.66 1.41
C LEU A 81 0.10 4.87 1.49
N ARG A 82 0.90 5.12 0.45
CA ARG A 82 1.77 6.32 0.38
C ARG A 82 0.97 7.61 0.31
N ALA A 83 -0.21 7.61 -0.30
CA ALA A 83 -1.11 8.76 -0.25
C ALA A 83 -1.64 9.02 1.18
N HIS A 84 -1.76 7.97 1.99
CA HIS A 84 -2.14 8.03 3.40
C HIS A 84 -0.95 8.03 4.37
N ALA A 85 0.27 8.32 3.90
CA ALA A 85 1.47 8.33 4.74
C ALA A 85 1.31 9.20 5.99
N ALA A 86 0.83 10.44 5.85
CA ALA A 86 0.70 11.37 6.98
C ALA A 86 -0.28 10.93 8.08
N PRO A 87 -1.54 10.51 7.79
CA PRO A 87 -2.43 10.00 8.82
C PRO A 87 -1.99 8.64 9.40
N LEU A 88 -1.37 7.77 8.59
CA LEU A 88 -0.79 6.52 9.09
C LEU A 88 0.34 6.78 10.09
N THR A 89 1.27 7.68 9.77
CA THR A 89 2.33 8.09 10.69
C THR A 89 1.79 8.69 11.97
N ALA A 90 0.77 9.56 11.89
CA ALA A 90 0.15 10.14 13.08
C ALA A 90 -0.43 9.05 13.99
N SER A 91 -1.19 8.11 13.42
CA SER A 91 -1.77 6.98 14.16
C SER A 91 -0.69 6.08 14.79
N LEU A 92 0.42 5.86 14.07
CA LEU A 92 1.55 5.08 14.59
C LEU A 92 2.22 5.77 15.79
N LEU A 93 2.39 7.09 15.75
CA LEU A 93 2.98 7.87 16.84
C LEU A 93 2.02 7.96 18.03
N GLU A 94 0.73 8.16 17.79
CA GLU A 94 -0.30 8.18 18.83
C GLU A 94 -0.35 6.87 19.62
N ARG A 95 -0.24 5.72 18.95
CA ARG A 95 -0.14 4.40 19.61
C ARG A 95 1.10 4.25 20.49
N GLN A 96 2.15 5.03 20.24
CA GLN A 96 3.34 5.11 21.07
C GLN A 96 3.25 6.19 22.16
N GLY A 97 2.13 6.90 22.27
CA GLY A 97 1.97 8.03 23.19
C GLY A 97 2.77 9.27 22.79
N LEU A 98 3.15 9.39 21.51
CA LEU A 98 3.94 10.49 20.98
C LEU A 98 3.09 11.45 20.15
N ALA A 99 3.23 12.74 20.42
CA ALA A 99 2.62 13.78 19.60
C ALA A 99 3.45 14.00 18.31
N PRO A 100 2.81 14.06 17.12
CA PRO A 100 3.52 14.23 15.85
C PRO A 100 4.46 15.44 15.82
N ASP A 101 4.03 16.57 16.37
CA ASP A 101 4.75 17.86 16.44
C ASP A 101 6.04 17.82 17.29
N ARG A 102 6.29 16.71 17.99
CA ARG A 102 7.50 16.44 18.79
C ARG A 102 8.35 15.30 18.20
N ALA A 103 7.82 14.57 17.23
CA ALA A 103 8.46 13.38 16.68
C ALA A 103 9.40 13.68 15.50
N THR A 104 10.40 12.82 15.36
CA THR A 104 11.24 12.67 14.19
C THR A 104 10.74 11.46 13.40
N VAL A 105 10.45 11.66 12.10
CA VAL A 105 9.97 10.60 11.22
C VAL A 105 10.95 10.36 10.09
N ALA A 106 11.25 9.09 9.83
CA ALA A 106 12.17 8.69 8.79
C ALA A 106 11.46 8.35 7.48
N LEU A 107 11.99 8.84 6.36
CA LEU A 107 11.61 8.44 5.01
C LEU A 107 12.73 7.62 4.39
N ARG A 108 12.44 6.35 4.11
CA ARG A 108 13.41 5.37 3.60
C ARG A 108 13.02 4.90 2.20
N GLY A 109 13.99 4.81 1.30
CA GLY A 109 13.80 4.34 -0.07
C GLY A 109 15.12 4.19 -0.82
N GLN A 110 15.07 3.63 -2.03
CA GLN A 110 16.26 3.50 -2.88
C GLN A 110 16.56 4.79 -3.67
N ARG A 111 15.54 5.62 -3.88
CA ARG A 111 15.65 6.92 -4.54
C ARG A 111 14.66 7.94 -4.01
N ALA A 112 15.01 9.21 -4.07
CA ALA A 112 14.09 10.32 -3.86
C ALA A 112 13.21 10.50 -5.11
N ASP A 113 12.09 9.80 -5.13
CA ASP A 113 11.08 9.89 -6.20
C ASP A 113 9.90 10.79 -5.80
N GLY A 114 8.93 10.92 -6.71
CA GLY A 114 7.73 11.71 -6.44
C GLY A 114 6.88 11.18 -5.29
N ALA A 115 6.95 9.89 -4.95
CA ALA A 115 6.22 9.34 -3.82
C ALA A 115 6.87 9.74 -2.48
N MET A 116 8.21 9.70 -2.41
CA MET A 116 8.97 10.21 -1.27
C MET A 116 8.79 11.71 -1.08
N LEU A 117 8.81 12.49 -2.17
CA LEU A 117 8.52 13.92 -2.11
C LEU A 117 7.11 14.18 -1.57
N ARG A 118 6.07 13.52 -2.09
CA ARG A 118 4.69 13.68 -1.60
C ARG A 118 4.55 13.30 -0.13
N ALA A 119 5.17 12.20 0.30
CA ALA A 119 5.16 11.80 1.70
C ALA A 119 5.85 12.84 2.59
N ALA A 120 7.01 13.36 2.17
CA ALA A 120 7.72 14.42 2.87
C ALA A 120 6.84 15.67 3.02
N LEU A 121 6.26 16.16 1.93
CA LEU A 121 5.41 17.34 1.93
C LEU A 121 4.17 17.16 2.83
N ALA A 122 3.56 15.98 2.82
CA ALA A 122 2.41 15.68 3.68
C ALA A 122 2.78 15.64 5.18
N LEU A 123 4.02 15.28 5.50
CA LEU A 123 4.51 15.20 6.88
C LEU A 123 5.12 16.51 7.40
N CYS A 124 5.72 17.35 6.53
CA CYS A 124 6.35 18.61 6.91
C CYS A 124 5.53 19.47 7.88
N PRO A 125 4.22 19.71 7.67
CA PRO A 125 3.44 20.54 8.58
C PRO A 125 3.03 19.84 9.89
N ARG A 126 3.29 18.53 10.02
CA ARG A 126 2.79 17.68 11.11
C ARG A 126 3.86 17.21 12.07
N VAL A 127 5.10 17.09 11.61
CA VAL A 127 6.19 16.51 12.40
C VAL A 127 7.24 17.54 12.78
N ARG A 128 7.94 17.30 13.89
CA ARG A 128 9.02 18.20 14.31
C ARG A 128 10.19 18.18 13.34
N ARG A 129 10.56 16.98 12.90
CA ARG A 129 11.78 16.67 12.15
C ARG A 129 11.55 15.51 11.19
N LEU A 130 12.31 15.51 10.09
CA LEU A 130 12.38 14.38 9.18
C LEU A 130 13.82 13.88 9.06
N THR A 131 14.00 12.58 8.86
CA THR A 131 15.23 12.02 8.28
C THR A 131 14.89 11.48 6.90
N ILE A 132 15.80 11.65 5.94
CA ILE A 132 15.62 11.13 4.58
C ILE A 132 16.83 10.26 4.27
N SER A 133 16.58 8.98 4.03
CA SER A 133 17.58 8.05 3.50
C SER A 133 17.13 7.51 2.16
N ALA A 134 17.78 8.03 1.14
CA ALA A 134 17.68 7.52 -0.21
C ALA A 134 19.03 7.71 -0.92
N PRO A 135 19.75 6.63 -1.24
CA PRO A 135 21.07 6.71 -1.89
C PRO A 135 21.07 7.55 -3.16
N ARG A 136 19.95 7.53 -3.89
CA ARG A 136 19.79 8.29 -5.13
C ARG A 136 18.92 9.53 -4.90
N GLY A 137 19.57 10.66 -4.64
CA GLY A 137 18.93 11.98 -4.60
C GLY A 137 18.29 12.38 -3.28
N GLY A 138 18.44 11.58 -2.21
CA GLY A 138 17.92 11.91 -0.87
C GLY A 138 18.50 13.20 -0.31
N GLU A 139 19.81 13.42 -0.45
CA GLU A 139 20.48 14.64 0.00
C GLU A 139 19.95 15.90 -0.71
N ARG A 140 19.75 15.82 -2.03
CA ARG A 140 19.17 16.92 -2.81
C ARG A 140 17.74 17.24 -2.37
N LEU A 141 16.93 16.21 -2.11
CA LEU A 141 15.58 16.39 -1.58
C LEU A 141 15.61 17.02 -0.19
N ALA A 142 16.49 16.56 0.71
CA ALA A 142 16.66 17.10 2.05
C ALA A 142 17.08 18.58 2.02
N ALA A 143 18.06 18.93 1.17
CA ALA A 143 18.51 20.31 0.99
C ALA A 143 17.38 21.22 0.49
N TRP A 144 16.64 20.77 -0.52
CA TRP A 144 15.49 21.51 -1.05
C TRP A 144 14.38 21.70 0.00
N LEU A 145 14.03 20.67 0.77
CA LEU A 145 13.04 20.79 1.85
C LEU A 145 13.47 21.76 2.95
N ARG A 146 14.75 21.76 3.34
CA ARG A 146 15.30 22.73 4.30
C ARG A 146 15.19 24.16 3.76
N GLN A 147 15.50 24.37 2.48
CA GLN A 147 15.46 25.68 1.85
C GLN A 147 14.03 26.20 1.69
N GLU A 148 13.12 25.36 1.21
CA GLU A 148 11.76 25.76 0.82
C GLU A 148 10.79 25.81 2.02
N TYR A 149 10.93 24.89 2.97
CA TYR A 149 9.98 24.72 4.09
C TYR A 149 10.59 25.04 5.47
N GLY A 150 11.89 25.35 5.55
CA GLY A 150 12.56 25.63 6.83
C GLY A 150 12.59 24.46 7.82
N LEU A 151 12.23 23.25 7.37
CA LEU A 151 12.11 22.09 8.24
C LEU A 151 13.49 21.54 8.62
N PRO A 152 13.76 21.23 9.90
CA PRO A 152 15.00 20.57 10.28
C PRO A 152 15.01 19.12 9.77
N ILE A 153 15.67 18.89 8.63
CA ILE A 153 15.99 17.55 8.16
C ILE A 153 17.26 17.08 8.86
N LEU A 154 17.20 15.99 9.61
CA LEU A 154 18.35 15.40 10.29
C LEU A 154 19.14 14.47 9.35
N PRO A 155 20.40 14.15 9.68
CA PRO A 155 21.16 13.09 9.03
C PRO A 155 20.40 11.76 8.98
N ALA A 156 20.70 10.92 7.98
CA ALA A 156 19.99 9.67 7.74
C ALA A 156 20.13 8.65 8.90
N ASP A 157 21.22 8.70 9.65
CA ASP A 157 21.53 7.87 10.82
C ASP A 157 20.92 8.39 12.13
N ALA A 158 20.31 9.58 12.12
CA ALA A 158 19.68 10.12 13.32
C ALA A 158 18.47 9.27 13.76
N PRO A 159 18.27 9.09 15.08
CA PRO A 159 17.19 8.27 15.59
C PRO A 159 15.82 8.86 15.26
N ALA A 160 14.94 8.01 14.72
CA ALA A 160 13.55 8.32 14.43
C ALA A 160 12.60 7.53 15.34
N GLN A 161 11.41 8.08 15.57
CA GLN A 161 10.35 7.41 16.35
C GLN A 161 9.37 6.62 15.46
N ALA A 162 9.40 6.87 14.16
CA ALA A 162 8.66 6.12 13.16
C ALA A 162 9.40 6.16 11.82
N ALA A 163 9.34 5.07 11.06
CA ALA A 163 9.91 5.00 9.71
C ALA A 163 8.85 4.67 8.65
N LEU A 164 8.95 5.29 7.49
CA LEU A 164 8.18 4.95 6.30
C LEU A 164 9.10 4.34 5.25
N LEU A 165 8.91 3.06 4.97
CA LEU A 165 9.60 2.36 3.89
C LEU A 165 8.77 2.53 2.62
N LEU A 166 9.27 3.31 1.67
CA LEU A 166 8.51 3.71 0.48
C LEU A 166 8.80 2.84 -0.75
N GLN A 167 9.91 2.12 -0.73
CA GLN A 167 10.41 1.32 -1.86
C GLN A 167 11.06 0.01 -1.37
N PRO A 168 11.04 -1.06 -2.18
CA PRO A 168 11.74 -2.32 -1.89
C PRO A 168 13.23 -2.13 -1.61
N GLY A 169 13.76 -2.94 -0.68
CA GLY A 169 15.16 -2.89 -0.25
C GLY A 169 15.51 -1.68 0.63
N ALA A 170 14.50 -0.92 1.08
CA ALA A 170 14.70 0.04 2.15
C ALA A 170 14.63 -0.70 3.49
N GLU A 171 15.66 -0.54 4.31
CA GLU A 171 15.72 -1.18 5.62
C GLU A 171 15.21 -0.22 6.71
N PRO A 172 14.56 -0.74 7.77
CA PRO A 172 14.29 0.04 8.97
C PRO A 172 15.61 0.38 9.67
N ASP A 173 15.62 1.47 10.45
CA ASP A 173 16.81 1.92 11.16
C ASP A 173 17.24 0.88 12.21
N ALA A 174 18.30 0.13 11.93
CA ALA A 174 19.07 -0.60 12.92
C ALA A 174 20.21 0.31 13.40
N ALA A 175 19.93 1.19 14.35
CA ALA A 175 21.00 1.87 15.07
C ALA A 175 21.63 0.85 16.03
N ASP A 176 22.93 0.58 15.87
CA ASP A 176 23.82 -0.15 16.78
C ASP A 176 23.20 -0.56 18.13
N GLY A 177 22.53 -1.73 18.17
CA GLY A 177 22.01 -2.34 19.40
C GLY A 177 20.76 -1.69 20.04
N SER A 178 20.15 -0.68 19.41
CA SER A 178 18.88 -0.10 19.87
C SER A 178 17.67 -0.83 19.27
N ALA A 179 16.55 -0.83 19.99
CA ALA A 179 15.30 -1.39 19.48
C ALA A 179 14.90 -0.67 18.17
N LEU A 180 14.62 -1.46 17.13
CA LEU A 180 14.15 -0.95 15.84
C LEU A 180 12.95 -0.02 16.06
N CYS A 181 13.00 1.19 15.51
CA CYS A 181 11.83 2.04 15.50
C CYS A 181 10.72 1.38 14.67
N PRO A 182 9.44 1.55 15.02
CA PRO A 182 8.35 0.94 14.27
C PRO A 182 8.30 1.52 12.86
N ALA A 183 8.20 0.63 11.88
CA ALA A 183 8.25 0.97 10.46
C ALA A 183 6.95 0.58 9.75
N LEU A 184 6.49 1.46 8.86
CA LEU A 184 5.40 1.17 7.94
C LEU A 184 5.97 0.86 6.56
N THR A 185 5.66 -0.32 6.06
CA THR A 185 5.97 -0.73 4.69
C THR A 185 4.85 -0.24 3.77
N LEU A 186 5.13 0.79 2.98
CA LEU A 186 4.15 1.42 2.08
C LEU A 186 4.36 1.00 0.61
N PHE A 187 4.83 -0.23 0.37
CA PHE A 187 5.02 -0.79 -0.95
C PHE A 187 4.72 -2.29 -0.99
N GLY A 188 4.46 -2.81 -2.19
CA GLY A 188 4.29 -4.22 -2.41
C GLY A 188 2.90 -4.74 -2.03
N PRO A 189 2.59 -6.00 -2.40
CA PRO A 189 1.25 -6.56 -2.27
C PRO A 189 0.85 -6.91 -0.83
N ALA A 190 1.81 -7.07 0.07
CA ALA A 190 1.61 -7.42 1.48
C ALA A 190 2.35 -6.42 2.38
N PRO A 191 1.85 -5.18 2.49
CA PRO A 191 2.46 -4.15 3.31
C PRO A 191 2.29 -4.47 4.81
N ASP A 192 3.34 -4.27 5.59
CA ASP A 192 3.28 -4.26 7.05
C ASP A 192 3.00 -2.85 7.57
N LEU A 193 1.91 -2.70 8.33
CA LEU A 193 1.48 -1.43 8.92
C LEU A 193 1.73 -1.36 10.43
N ALA A 194 2.65 -2.17 10.97
CA ALA A 194 3.05 -2.16 12.38
C ALA A 194 1.84 -2.30 13.34
N GLY A 195 0.89 -3.16 12.97
CA GLY A 195 -0.34 -3.39 13.74
C GLY A 195 -1.45 -2.37 13.55
N LEU A 196 -1.26 -1.34 12.72
CA LEU A 196 -2.33 -0.48 12.25
C LEU A 196 -3.20 -1.21 11.21
N ARG A 197 -4.49 -0.88 11.20
CA ARG A 197 -5.45 -1.28 10.18
C ARG A 197 -6.04 -0.07 9.51
N LEU A 198 -6.14 -0.13 8.19
CA LEU A 198 -6.88 0.83 7.38
C LEU A 198 -8.19 0.20 6.95
N SER A 199 -9.31 0.85 7.26
CA SER A 199 -10.64 0.31 7.02
C SER A 199 -11.58 1.32 6.38
N ALA A 200 -12.52 0.86 5.56
CA ALA A 200 -13.65 1.62 5.06
C ALA A 200 -14.95 1.08 5.69
N PRO A 201 -15.49 1.72 6.75
CA PRO A 201 -16.62 1.19 7.53
C PRO A 201 -17.90 0.93 6.73
N ASP A 202 -18.10 1.69 5.65
CA ASP A 202 -19.29 1.61 4.79
C ASP A 202 -19.32 0.37 3.88
N LEU A 203 -18.20 -0.35 3.77
CA LEU A 203 -18.13 -1.59 2.98
C LEU A 203 -18.64 -2.80 3.77
N ALA A 204 -18.92 -3.90 3.05
CA ALA A 204 -19.23 -5.18 3.66
C ALA A 204 -18.09 -5.65 4.56
N GLN A 205 -18.40 -6.36 5.65
CA GLN A 205 -17.43 -6.71 6.71
C GLN A 205 -16.15 -7.36 6.19
N GLU A 206 -16.28 -8.28 5.22
CA GLU A 206 -15.17 -8.96 4.55
C GLU A 206 -14.27 -8.03 3.69
N ASP A 207 -14.82 -6.92 3.23
CA ASP A 207 -14.17 -5.97 2.32
C ASP A 207 -13.61 -4.74 3.04
N ARG A 208 -14.02 -4.47 4.29
CA ARG A 208 -13.68 -3.25 5.02
C ARG A 208 -12.18 -3.01 5.11
N GLU A 209 -11.39 -4.07 5.29
CA GLU A 209 -9.93 -4.00 5.51
C GLU A 209 -9.13 -4.53 4.32
N ALA A 210 -9.80 -4.88 3.21
CA ALA A 210 -9.15 -5.47 2.05
C ALA A 210 -8.34 -4.41 1.29
N LEU A 211 -7.09 -4.19 1.67
CA LEU A 211 -6.21 -3.15 1.09
C LEU A 211 -6.18 -3.14 -0.45
N PRO A 212 -6.12 -4.28 -1.17
CA PRO A 212 -6.19 -4.27 -2.64
C PRO A 212 -7.50 -3.68 -3.17
N LEU A 213 -8.63 -3.98 -2.52
CA LEU A 213 -9.94 -3.43 -2.87
C LEU A 213 -10.02 -1.94 -2.55
N LEU A 214 -9.63 -1.53 -1.33
CA LEU A 214 -9.61 -0.11 -0.94
C LEU A 214 -8.77 0.72 -1.92
N SER A 215 -7.62 0.19 -2.33
CA SER A 215 -6.75 0.81 -3.33
C SER A 215 -7.42 0.95 -4.69
N ALA A 216 -8.16 -0.08 -5.13
CA ALA A 216 -8.89 -0.04 -6.39
C ALA A 216 -10.05 0.97 -6.37
N LEU A 217 -10.77 1.07 -5.25
CA LEU A 217 -11.84 2.05 -5.07
C LEU A 217 -11.27 3.47 -5.00
N TRP A 218 -10.14 3.68 -4.32
CA TRP A 218 -9.44 4.95 -4.28
C TRP A 218 -8.97 5.40 -5.67
N GLU A 219 -8.28 4.54 -6.42
CA GLU A 219 -7.86 4.85 -7.79
C GLU A 219 -9.04 5.12 -8.73
N GLY A 220 -10.19 4.47 -8.49
CA GLY A 220 -11.42 4.68 -9.23
C GLY A 220 -12.28 5.87 -8.78
N GLY A 221 -11.84 6.63 -7.76
CA GLY A 221 -12.61 7.73 -7.19
C GLY A 221 -13.94 7.29 -6.58
N ARG A 222 -14.00 6.09 -6.01
CA ARG A 222 -15.15 5.52 -5.29
C ARG A 222 -14.95 5.52 -3.77
N LEU A 223 -13.76 5.86 -3.32
CA LEU A 223 -13.39 5.98 -1.91
C LEU A 223 -12.60 7.26 -1.71
N THR A 224 -12.96 8.04 -0.70
CA THR A 224 -12.28 9.28 -0.30
C THR A 224 -11.65 9.15 1.09
N ALA A 225 -10.82 10.13 1.47
CA ALA A 225 -9.97 10.00 2.65
C ALA A 225 -10.75 10.09 3.96
N ASP A 226 -11.87 10.79 3.95
CA ASP A 226 -12.85 10.94 5.03
C ASP A 226 -13.66 9.67 5.30
N GLN A 227 -13.77 8.78 4.31
CA GLN A 227 -14.42 7.48 4.44
C GLN A 227 -13.51 6.40 5.04
N LEU A 228 -12.24 6.72 5.26
CA LEU A 228 -11.24 5.80 5.79
C LEU A 228 -11.03 6.02 7.29
N LYS A 229 -10.94 4.91 8.01
CA LYS A 229 -10.62 4.86 9.43
C LYS A 229 -9.33 4.09 9.66
N ILE A 230 -8.44 4.67 10.46
CA ILE A 230 -7.19 4.07 10.89
C ILE A 230 -7.32 3.67 12.37
N THR A 231 -6.96 2.43 12.71
CA THR A 231 -7.04 1.88 14.09
C THR A 231 -5.82 1.04 14.43
#